data_AF-A0A953WHQ7-F1
#
_entry.id   AF-A0A953WHQ7-F1
#
_cell.length_a   1.000
_cell.length_b   1.000
_cell.length_c   1.000
_cell.angle_alpha   90.00
_cell.angle_beta   90.00
_cell.angle_gamma   90.00
#
_symmetry.space_group_name_H-M   'P 1'
#
loop_
_entity.id
_entity.type
_entity.pdbx_description
1 polymer ?
#
loop_
_entity_poly.entity_id
_entity_poly.type
_entity_poly.pdbx_seq_one_letter_code
_entity_poly.pdbx_strand_id
1 'polypeptide(L)'
;MSVSVATDSPFKCGTKWVSGQQVQALLETRHIAALFDSYSRKEVTHALRAAFQSLRVDIRSGERKSLPDFKSEAFAASLARHIRARRQPNLRNVINATGIIIHTNLGRARLAPEALAAMQAVGGGYSNLEFDLDSGKRGSRYAHVESLICDLTGAEAAIVVNNCAAAVLLSLMATAQGRKVIVSRGELIEIGGAFRLPDVIQQSGAILKEVGATNKTRASDFEQAIDDETAVLLKSHTSNFRIIGFTHTPRREDLASLACKSNTILMEDLGSGVLVDLSDYGLTDEPIVSDILKAGVDLVMFSGDKLLGGPQAGIIAGRADLVSRLKSHPLCRALRLDKLSLAALEATLRLYQEPNDPFQRIPVLQALAQSVEAVHARAARLASELTGAGLGDVMLAQSTAYVGGGALPQQGLESRAVSVSSPHFTADALAAVLRAAEPPIVGLIRDDRFLLDARTISDEDLPDIIEAFRSVCGP
;
A
#
# COMPACT_ATOMS: atom_id res chain seq x y z
N MET A 1 -29.22 59.97 -24.91
CA MET A 1 -27.99 60.73 -25.20
C MET A 1 -26.82 59.86 -24.76
N SER A 2 -26.22 59.05 -25.64
CA SER A 2 -24.99 59.39 -26.40
C SER A 2 -23.98 60.10 -25.50
N VAL A 3 -22.81 59.51 -25.22
CA VAL A 3 -21.64 59.60 -26.10
C VAL A 3 -20.78 58.33 -26.10
N SER A 4 -20.41 57.91 -27.30
CA SER A 4 -19.38 56.93 -27.66
C SER A 4 -17.97 57.51 -27.52
N VAL A 5 -17.00 56.70 -27.10
CA VAL A 5 -15.60 56.89 -27.52
C VAL A 5 -15.12 55.60 -28.17
N ALA A 6 -14.71 55.75 -29.43
CA ALA A 6 -14.33 54.70 -30.36
C ALA A 6 -13.09 53.93 -29.89
N THR A 7 -13.11 52.62 -30.09
CA THR A 7 -11.91 51.77 -30.09
C THR A 7 -11.68 51.29 -31.53
N ASP A 8 -10.75 51.94 -32.21
CA ASP A 8 -10.24 51.48 -33.51
C ASP A 8 -9.07 50.51 -33.28
N SER A 9 -9.18 49.34 -33.93
CA SER A 9 -8.20 48.25 -33.85
C SER A 9 -6.98 48.49 -34.76
N PRO A 10 -5.90 47.70 -34.61
CA PRO A 10 -5.62 46.77 -35.71
C PRO A 10 -5.01 45.44 -35.23
N PHE A 11 -5.86 44.46 -34.93
CA PHE A 11 -5.50 43.04 -35.13
C PHE A 11 -6.76 42.29 -35.56
N LYS A 12 -7.21 42.58 -36.79
CA LYS A 12 -8.15 41.75 -37.52
C LYS A 12 -7.40 40.52 -38.05
N CYS A 13 -7.27 39.48 -37.23
CA CYS A 13 -7.16 38.12 -37.74
C CYS A 13 -8.50 37.42 -37.50
N GLY A 14 -9.30 37.31 -38.56
CA GLY A 14 -10.64 36.76 -38.52
C GLY A 14 -10.64 35.30 -38.05
N THR A 15 -10.90 35.09 -36.77
CA THR A 15 -11.05 33.74 -36.22
C THR A 15 -12.55 33.47 -36.07
N LYS A 16 -13.19 33.00 -37.15
CA LYS A 16 -14.52 32.39 -37.04
C LYS A 16 -14.38 31.17 -36.13
N TRP A 17 -14.91 31.27 -34.92
CA TRP A 17 -14.85 30.21 -33.93
C TRP A 17 -15.52 28.93 -34.44
N VAL A 18 -14.93 27.79 -34.07
CA VAL A 18 -15.33 26.44 -34.46
C VAL A 18 -16.80 26.15 -34.15
N SER A 19 -17.64 26.22 -35.18
CA SER A 19 -19.02 25.73 -35.15
C SER A 19 -19.04 24.20 -35.15
N GLY A 20 -20.17 23.58 -34.79
CA GLY A 20 -20.33 22.11 -34.89
C GLY A 20 -20.00 21.56 -36.29
N GLN A 21 -20.17 22.36 -37.34
CA GLN A 21 -19.80 22.02 -38.72
C GLN A 21 -18.27 21.96 -38.94
N GLN A 22 -17.49 22.80 -38.26
CA GLN A 22 -16.03 22.80 -38.38
C GLN A 22 -15.39 21.60 -37.66
N VAL A 23 -15.98 21.12 -36.56
CA VAL A 23 -15.59 19.86 -35.92
C VAL A 23 -15.78 18.70 -36.90
N GLN A 24 -16.95 18.63 -37.55
CA GLN A 24 -17.27 17.55 -38.49
C GLN A 24 -16.28 17.51 -39.67
N ALA A 25 -15.95 18.66 -40.26
CA ALA A 25 -15.00 18.74 -41.36
C ALA A 25 -13.58 18.29 -40.96
N LEU A 26 -13.16 18.54 -39.71
CA LEU A 26 -11.86 18.08 -39.22
C LEU A 26 -11.81 16.58 -38.99
N LEU A 27 -12.92 15.96 -38.57
CA LEU A 27 -12.99 14.50 -38.43
C LEU A 27 -12.79 13.75 -39.76
N GLU A 28 -13.02 14.42 -40.89
CA GLU A 28 -12.85 13.85 -42.24
C GLU A 28 -11.43 14.04 -42.81
N THR A 29 -10.56 14.77 -42.11
CA THR A 29 -9.17 14.98 -42.55
C THR A 29 -8.35 13.72 -42.40
N ARG A 30 -7.45 13.43 -43.37
CA ARG A 30 -6.67 12.18 -43.44
C ARG A 30 -6.11 11.71 -42.10
N HIS A 31 -5.39 12.57 -41.38
CA HIS A 31 -4.71 12.19 -40.14
C HIS A 31 -5.67 12.00 -38.95
N ILE A 32 -6.77 12.76 -38.87
CA ILE A 32 -7.77 12.60 -37.80
C ILE A 32 -8.68 11.41 -38.10
N ALA A 33 -9.05 11.19 -39.36
CA ALA A 33 -9.83 10.04 -39.79
C ALA A 33 -9.10 8.71 -39.51
N ALA A 34 -7.78 8.67 -39.68
CA ALA A 34 -6.94 7.51 -39.33
C ALA A 34 -7.02 7.14 -37.83
N LEU A 35 -7.41 8.07 -36.94
CA LEU A 35 -7.61 7.76 -35.53
C LEU A 35 -8.81 6.82 -35.31
N PHE A 36 -9.76 6.75 -36.24
CA PHE A 36 -10.91 5.85 -36.10
C PHE A 36 -10.57 4.37 -36.23
N ASP A 37 -9.38 4.03 -36.74
CA ASP A 37 -8.90 2.64 -36.77
C ASP A 37 -8.63 2.10 -35.35
N SER A 38 -8.41 2.99 -34.37
CA SER A 38 -8.06 2.62 -32.98
C SER A 38 -8.99 3.24 -31.92
N TYR A 39 -9.74 4.28 -32.26
CA TYR A 39 -10.55 5.06 -31.32
C TYR A 39 -11.98 5.27 -31.82
N SER A 40 -12.95 5.28 -30.92
CA SER A 40 -14.34 5.54 -31.31
C SER A 40 -14.52 6.98 -31.76
N ARG A 41 -15.52 7.22 -32.62
CA ARG A 41 -15.89 8.58 -33.06
C ARG A 41 -16.13 9.53 -31.90
N LYS A 42 -16.73 9.03 -30.81
CA LYS A 42 -17.03 9.79 -29.60
C LYS A 42 -15.77 10.27 -28.90
N GLU A 43 -14.75 9.42 -28.80
CA GLU A 43 -13.47 9.75 -28.15
C GLU A 43 -12.68 10.80 -28.93
N VAL A 44 -12.56 10.62 -30.25
CA VAL A 44 -11.87 11.60 -31.12
C VAL A 44 -12.58 12.94 -31.09
N THR A 45 -13.92 12.94 -31.17
CA THR A 45 -14.72 14.18 -31.07
C THR A 45 -14.52 14.86 -29.71
N HIS A 46 -14.49 14.10 -28.63
CA HIS A 46 -14.28 14.64 -27.29
C HIS A 46 -12.87 15.22 -27.12
N ALA A 47 -11.84 14.50 -27.57
CA ALA A 47 -10.46 14.97 -27.54
C ALA A 47 -10.28 16.25 -28.38
N LEU A 48 -10.91 16.32 -29.56
CA LEU A 48 -10.87 17.51 -30.40
C LEU A 48 -11.55 18.72 -29.71
N ARG A 49 -12.70 18.51 -29.07
CA ARG A 49 -13.38 19.56 -28.28
C ARG A 49 -12.54 20.01 -27.08
N ALA A 50 -11.91 19.08 -26.37
CA ALA A 50 -11.02 19.39 -25.25
C ALA A 50 -9.79 20.19 -25.71
N ALA A 51 -9.16 19.81 -26.82
CA ALA A 51 -8.05 20.54 -27.42
C ALA A 51 -8.46 21.98 -27.80
N PHE A 52 -9.64 22.16 -28.40
CA PHE A 52 -10.16 23.51 -28.67
C PHE A 52 -10.42 24.32 -27.41
N GLN A 53 -10.91 23.69 -26.35
CA GLN A 53 -11.15 24.39 -25.10
C GLN A 53 -9.83 24.83 -24.44
N SER A 54 -8.80 23.97 -24.45
CA SER A 54 -7.45 24.34 -23.98
C SER A 54 -6.88 25.50 -24.79
N LEU A 55 -6.89 25.40 -26.13
CA LEU A 55 -6.40 26.46 -27.01
C LEU A 55 -7.12 27.80 -26.79
N ARG A 56 -8.41 27.78 -26.44
CA ARG A 56 -9.16 28.99 -26.09
C ARG A 56 -8.66 29.63 -24.80
N VAL A 57 -8.32 28.83 -23.80
CA VAL A 57 -7.76 29.32 -22.54
C VAL A 57 -6.39 29.92 -22.80
N ASP A 58 -5.50 29.19 -23.47
CA ASP A 58 -4.11 29.62 -23.74
C ASP A 58 -4.03 30.91 -24.58
N ILE A 59 -4.93 31.09 -25.55
CA ILE A 59 -4.99 32.31 -26.36
C ILE A 59 -5.52 33.49 -25.55
N ARG A 60 -6.49 33.26 -24.65
CA ARG A 60 -7.04 34.31 -23.78
C ARG A 60 -6.07 34.73 -22.68
N SER A 61 -5.29 33.79 -22.16
CA SER A 61 -4.21 34.07 -21.18
C SER A 61 -2.99 34.71 -21.82
N GLY A 62 -2.87 34.67 -23.16
CA GLY A 62 -1.73 35.20 -23.90
C GLY A 62 -0.52 34.25 -23.94
N GLU A 63 -0.64 33.06 -23.36
CA GLU A 63 0.39 32.01 -23.36
C GLU A 63 0.64 31.44 -24.76
N ARG A 64 -0.36 31.51 -25.65
CA ARG A 64 -0.24 31.07 -27.04
C ARG A 64 -0.67 32.14 -28.03
N LYS A 65 0.23 32.47 -28.97
CA LYS A 65 0.03 33.50 -30.00
C LYS A 65 -0.43 32.97 -31.36
N SER A 66 -0.37 31.65 -31.59
CA SER A 66 -0.71 31.02 -32.88
C SER A 66 -1.54 29.75 -32.71
N LEU A 67 -2.36 29.44 -33.72
CA LEU A 67 -3.12 28.19 -33.78
C LEU A 67 -2.25 27.07 -34.38
N PRO A 68 -2.39 25.82 -33.92
CA PRO A 68 -1.72 24.69 -34.55
C PRO A 68 -2.34 24.41 -35.93
N ASP A 69 -1.59 23.74 -36.80
CA ASP A 69 -2.16 23.17 -38.01
C ASP A 69 -3.05 21.98 -37.65
N PHE A 70 -4.37 22.19 -37.64
CA PHE A 70 -5.36 21.19 -37.30
C PHE A 70 -5.42 19.99 -38.25
N LYS A 71 -4.80 20.09 -39.44
CA LYS A 71 -4.73 19.00 -40.42
C LYS A 71 -3.42 18.22 -40.35
N SER A 72 -2.45 18.71 -39.57
CA SER A 72 -1.14 18.09 -39.46
C SER A 72 -1.18 16.74 -38.73
N GLU A 73 -0.22 15.88 -39.05
CA GLU A 73 0.01 14.65 -38.31
C GLU A 73 0.33 14.92 -36.83
N ALA A 74 1.09 15.97 -36.53
CA ALA A 74 1.43 16.35 -35.16
C ALA A 74 0.18 16.68 -34.31
N PHE A 75 -0.80 17.36 -34.88
CA PHE A 75 -2.06 17.65 -34.18
C PHE A 75 -2.87 16.37 -33.95
N ALA A 76 -3.01 15.51 -34.97
CA ALA A 76 -3.67 14.21 -34.82
C ALA A 76 -2.98 13.33 -33.77
N ALA A 77 -1.65 13.28 -33.75
CA ALA A 77 -0.86 12.59 -32.73
C ALA A 77 -1.11 13.17 -31.33
N SER A 78 -1.26 14.50 -31.19
CA SER A 78 -1.65 15.12 -29.93
C SER A 78 -3.03 14.68 -29.45
N LEU A 79 -4.01 14.56 -30.35
CA LEU A 79 -5.34 14.04 -30.01
C LEU A 79 -5.26 12.57 -29.57
N ALA A 80 -4.50 11.75 -30.31
CA ALA A 80 -4.26 10.35 -29.94
C ALA A 80 -3.63 10.22 -28.55
N ARG A 81 -2.62 11.04 -28.23
CA ARG A 81 -2.02 11.09 -26.87
C ARG A 81 -3.04 11.45 -25.81
N HIS A 82 -3.89 12.45 -26.05
CA HIS A 82 -4.95 12.82 -25.11
C HIS A 82 -5.97 11.68 -24.90
N ILE A 83 -6.33 10.95 -25.95
CA ILE A 83 -7.23 9.79 -25.84
C ILE A 83 -6.55 8.65 -25.08
N ARG A 84 -5.29 8.33 -25.41
CA ARG A 84 -4.50 7.31 -24.71
C ARG A 84 -4.37 7.61 -23.22
N ALA A 85 -4.00 8.84 -22.85
CA ALA A 85 -3.91 9.27 -21.46
C ALA A 85 -5.23 9.07 -20.69
N ARG A 86 -6.38 9.25 -21.34
CA ARG A 86 -7.70 8.99 -20.74
C ARG A 86 -8.12 7.53 -20.71
N ARG A 87 -7.56 6.70 -21.60
CA ARG A 87 -7.77 5.24 -21.60
C ARG A 87 -6.87 4.53 -20.60
N GLN A 88 -5.86 5.21 -20.05
CA GLN A 88 -5.00 4.61 -19.04
C GLN A 88 -5.82 4.18 -17.82
N PRO A 89 -5.54 3.00 -17.26
CA PRO A 89 -6.09 2.61 -15.97
C PRO A 89 -5.75 3.66 -14.90
N ASN A 90 -6.68 3.91 -13.98
CA ASN A 90 -6.41 4.78 -12.84
C ASN A 90 -5.44 4.11 -11.83
N LEU A 91 -5.55 2.79 -11.67
CA LEU A 91 -4.62 1.98 -10.87
C LEU A 91 -3.58 1.37 -11.81
N ARG A 92 -2.31 1.69 -11.58
CA ARG A 92 -1.18 1.32 -12.44
C ARG A 92 -0.03 0.76 -11.60
N ASN A 93 0.82 -0.04 -12.24
CA ASN A 93 2.12 -0.37 -11.68
C ASN A 93 2.96 0.92 -11.51
N VAL A 94 3.77 0.96 -10.45
CA VAL A 94 4.66 2.08 -10.11
C VAL A 94 5.98 1.52 -9.61
N ILE A 95 7.09 2.05 -10.11
CA ILE A 95 8.43 1.72 -9.61
C ILE A 95 8.68 2.50 -8.31
N ASN A 96 8.88 1.75 -7.22
CA ASN A 96 9.20 2.30 -5.91
C ASN A 96 10.72 2.46 -5.73
N ALA A 97 11.19 3.69 -5.79
CA ALA A 97 12.59 4.05 -5.55
C ALA A 97 12.75 4.92 -4.28
N THR A 98 11.81 4.79 -3.33
CA THR A 98 11.80 5.61 -2.10
C THR A 98 12.64 5.04 -0.97
N GLY A 99 13.00 3.76 -1.03
CA GLY A 99 13.63 3.06 0.08
C GLY A 99 12.64 2.65 1.19
N ILE A 100 11.34 2.89 1.02
CA ILE A 100 10.28 2.42 1.92
C ILE A 100 9.75 1.08 1.41
N ILE A 101 10.04 -0.02 2.11
CA ILE A 101 9.76 -1.40 1.64
C ILE A 101 8.25 -1.66 1.60
N ILE A 102 7.55 -1.41 2.71
CA ILE A 102 6.10 -1.53 2.85
C ILE A 102 5.50 -0.13 2.69
N HIS A 103 5.40 0.36 1.47
CA HIS A 103 4.92 1.72 1.23
C HIS A 103 3.39 1.78 1.19
N THR A 104 2.74 2.36 2.22
CA THR A 104 1.27 2.38 2.35
C THR A 104 0.57 2.98 1.11
N ASN A 105 1.08 4.09 0.56
CA ASN A 105 0.50 4.71 -0.63
C ASN A 105 0.73 3.93 -1.94
N LEU A 106 1.73 3.03 -1.99
CA LEU A 106 2.07 2.25 -3.18
C LEU A 106 1.62 0.79 -3.07
N GLY A 107 0.71 0.49 -2.13
CA GLY A 107 0.09 -0.84 -2.03
C GLY A 107 0.76 -1.82 -1.07
N ARG A 108 1.65 -1.37 -0.18
CA ARG A 108 2.31 -2.19 0.85
C ARG A 108 3.18 -3.31 0.27
N ALA A 109 2.96 -4.56 0.69
CA ALA A 109 3.76 -5.71 0.29
C ALA A 109 3.53 -6.09 -1.17
N ARG A 110 4.62 -6.32 -1.90
CA ARG A 110 4.58 -6.99 -3.20
C ARG A 110 4.34 -8.49 -2.98
N LEU A 111 3.50 -9.08 -3.83
CA LEU A 111 3.24 -10.52 -3.80
C LEU A 111 4.38 -11.30 -4.46
N ALA A 112 4.68 -12.47 -3.89
CA ALA A 112 5.60 -13.43 -4.50
C ALA A 112 5.00 -14.00 -5.81
N PRO A 113 5.83 -14.45 -6.78
CA PRO A 113 5.35 -15.05 -8.02
C PRO A 113 4.36 -16.21 -7.83
N GLU A 114 4.51 -17.00 -6.78
CA GLU A 114 3.66 -18.12 -6.41
C GLU A 114 2.27 -17.65 -5.96
N ALA A 115 2.22 -16.56 -5.20
CA ALA A 115 0.95 -15.94 -4.79
C ALA A 115 0.20 -15.37 -6.00
N LEU A 116 0.90 -14.73 -6.94
CA LEU A 116 0.33 -14.26 -8.20
C LEU A 116 -0.17 -15.43 -9.07
N ALA A 117 0.60 -16.51 -9.18
CA ALA A 117 0.22 -17.70 -9.91
C ALA A 117 -1.03 -18.37 -9.29
N ALA A 118 -1.11 -18.44 -7.96
CA ALA A 118 -2.28 -18.96 -7.26
C ALA A 118 -3.53 -18.11 -7.53
N MET A 119 -3.40 -16.77 -7.49
CA MET A 119 -4.49 -15.85 -7.86
C MET A 119 -4.95 -16.07 -9.30
N GLN A 120 -4.02 -16.22 -10.24
CA GLN A 120 -4.35 -16.42 -11.65
C GLN A 120 -5.06 -17.77 -11.87
N ALA A 121 -4.54 -18.85 -11.28
CA ALA A 121 -5.11 -20.18 -11.40
C ALA A 121 -6.53 -20.25 -10.84
N VAL A 122 -6.74 -19.72 -9.63
CA VAL A 122 -8.06 -19.71 -8.98
C VAL A 122 -9.00 -18.66 -9.60
N GLY A 123 -8.47 -17.54 -10.09
CA GLY A 123 -9.23 -16.46 -10.71
C GLY A 123 -9.74 -16.80 -12.11
N GLY A 124 -8.97 -17.58 -12.88
CA GLY A 124 -9.30 -17.96 -14.25
C GLY A 124 -10.41 -19.00 -14.40
N GLY A 125 -10.82 -19.67 -13.31
CA GLY A 125 -11.82 -20.74 -13.36
C GLY A 125 -12.65 -20.92 -12.08
N TYR A 126 -13.41 -22.02 -12.07
CA TYR A 126 -14.05 -22.54 -10.87
C TYR A 126 -13.00 -23.16 -9.93
N SER A 127 -13.33 -23.24 -8.65
CA SER A 127 -12.42 -23.69 -7.60
C SER A 127 -13.18 -24.36 -6.47
N ASN A 128 -12.50 -25.17 -5.67
CA ASN A 128 -13.02 -25.82 -4.46
C ASN A 128 -13.15 -24.87 -3.25
N LEU A 129 -13.37 -23.57 -3.48
CA LEU A 129 -13.35 -22.50 -2.46
C LEU A 129 -14.21 -22.82 -1.23
N GLU A 130 -15.43 -23.33 -1.44
CA GLU A 130 -16.35 -23.77 -0.37
C GLU A 130 -16.85 -25.18 -0.66
N PHE A 131 -16.05 -26.01 -1.33
CA PHE A 131 -16.40 -27.36 -1.71
C PHE A 131 -15.29 -28.31 -1.27
N ASP A 132 -15.63 -29.25 -0.41
CA ASP A 132 -14.71 -30.27 0.07
C ASP A 132 -14.62 -31.40 -0.96
N LEU A 133 -13.42 -31.65 -1.48
CA LEU A 133 -13.21 -32.60 -2.58
C LEU A 133 -13.36 -34.06 -2.13
N ASP A 134 -13.05 -34.36 -0.87
CA ASP A 134 -13.11 -35.72 -0.33
C ASP A 134 -14.56 -36.15 -0.06
N SER A 135 -15.37 -35.29 0.55
CA SER A 135 -16.76 -35.56 0.89
C SER A 135 -17.77 -35.18 -0.20
N GLY A 136 -17.36 -34.36 -1.18
CA GLY A 136 -18.25 -33.84 -2.23
C GLY A 136 -19.33 -32.88 -1.73
N LYS A 137 -19.13 -32.24 -0.58
CA LYS A 137 -20.11 -31.37 0.09
C LYS A 137 -19.58 -29.96 0.28
N ARG A 138 -20.45 -29.05 0.74
CA ARG A 138 -20.04 -27.69 1.10
C ARG A 138 -19.05 -27.73 2.27
N GLY A 139 -17.90 -27.09 2.08
CA GLY A 139 -16.85 -26.94 3.08
C GLY A 139 -16.65 -25.48 3.52
N SER A 140 -15.87 -25.30 4.58
CA SER A 140 -15.43 -23.97 5.03
C SER A 140 -14.26 -23.49 4.17
N ARG A 141 -14.36 -22.27 3.63
CA ARG A 141 -13.21 -21.65 2.92
C ARG A 141 -12.00 -21.41 3.82
N TYR A 142 -12.20 -21.29 5.14
CA TYR A 142 -11.10 -21.03 6.06
C TYR A 142 -10.19 -22.25 6.22
N ALA A 143 -10.69 -23.45 5.90
CA ALA A 143 -9.92 -24.69 5.98
C ALA A 143 -8.66 -24.68 5.10
N HIS A 144 -8.65 -23.91 4.01
CA HIS A 144 -7.51 -23.80 3.11
C HIS A 144 -6.27 -23.16 3.74
N VAL A 145 -6.44 -22.35 4.80
CA VAL A 145 -5.33 -21.62 5.45
C VAL A 145 -5.23 -21.84 6.95
N GLU A 146 -6.27 -22.35 7.60
CA GLU A 146 -6.32 -22.49 9.06
C GLU A 146 -5.19 -23.37 9.60
N SER A 147 -4.96 -24.55 9.01
CA SER A 147 -3.87 -25.44 9.45
C SER A 147 -2.50 -24.79 9.29
N LEU A 148 -2.24 -24.15 8.15
CA LEU A 148 -0.98 -23.45 7.88
C LEU A 148 -0.72 -22.35 8.92
N ILE A 149 -1.75 -21.56 9.27
CA ILE A 149 -1.62 -20.52 10.29
C ILE A 149 -1.34 -21.15 11.65
N CYS A 150 -2.05 -22.22 12.03
CA CYS A 150 -1.82 -22.90 13.30
C CYS A 150 -0.41 -23.49 13.39
N ASP A 151 0.06 -24.15 12.33
CA ASP A 151 1.41 -24.73 12.26
C ASP A 151 2.50 -23.66 12.41
N LEU A 152 2.32 -22.49 11.78
CA LEU A 152 3.30 -21.39 11.82
C LEU A 152 3.26 -20.60 13.14
N THR A 153 2.13 -20.58 13.83
CA THR A 153 1.93 -19.70 15.00
C THR A 153 1.85 -20.45 16.33
N GLY A 154 1.55 -21.75 16.31
CA GLY A 154 1.23 -22.53 17.52
C GLY A 154 -0.16 -22.26 18.08
N ALA A 155 -1.03 -21.53 17.35
CA ALA A 155 -2.42 -21.34 17.73
C ALA A 155 -3.22 -22.66 17.68
N GLU A 156 -4.27 -22.75 18.50
CA GLU A 156 -5.20 -23.89 18.48
C GLU A 156 -6.16 -23.84 17.28
N ALA A 157 -6.53 -22.63 16.85
CA ALA A 157 -7.37 -22.39 15.69
C ALA A 157 -7.08 -21.00 15.08
N ALA A 158 -7.53 -20.81 13.85
CA ALA A 158 -7.40 -19.53 13.17
C ALA A 158 -8.60 -19.22 12.26
N ILE A 159 -8.79 -17.92 11.99
CA ILE A 159 -9.73 -17.44 10.98
C ILE A 159 -9.11 -16.22 10.26
N VAL A 160 -9.50 -16.03 9.00
CA VAL A 160 -9.07 -14.88 8.19
C VAL A 160 -10.26 -14.04 7.74
N VAL A 161 -10.11 -12.74 7.86
CA VAL A 161 -11.08 -11.71 7.44
C VAL A 161 -10.40 -10.68 6.53
N ASN A 162 -11.16 -9.69 6.07
CA ASN A 162 -10.75 -8.73 5.03
C ASN A 162 -9.44 -7.99 5.34
N ASN A 163 -9.24 -7.49 6.56
CA ASN A 163 -8.04 -6.78 7.00
C ASN A 163 -7.92 -6.79 8.54
N CYS A 164 -6.78 -6.36 9.09
CA CYS A 164 -6.55 -6.37 10.54
C CYS A 164 -7.55 -5.50 11.32
N ALA A 165 -8.02 -4.37 10.75
CA ALA A 165 -9.06 -3.56 11.35
C ALA A 165 -10.37 -4.33 11.54
N ALA A 166 -10.78 -5.09 10.52
CA ALA A 166 -11.91 -6.01 10.59
C ALA A 166 -11.68 -7.15 11.59
N ALA A 167 -10.44 -7.61 11.75
CA ALA A 167 -10.08 -8.63 12.73
C ALA A 167 -10.27 -8.13 14.16
N VAL A 168 -9.80 -6.93 14.47
CA VAL A 168 -10.01 -6.27 15.78
C VAL A 168 -11.50 -6.06 16.04
N LEU A 169 -12.23 -5.48 15.07
CA LEU A 169 -13.67 -5.24 15.20
C LEU A 169 -14.46 -6.54 15.46
N LEU A 170 -14.22 -7.58 14.66
CA LEU A 170 -14.91 -8.88 14.81
C LEU A 170 -14.62 -9.50 16.17
N SER A 171 -13.35 -9.46 16.61
CA SER A 171 -12.92 -10.02 17.89
C SER A 171 -13.66 -9.34 19.03
N LEU A 172 -13.64 -8.00 19.07
CA LEU A 172 -14.31 -7.22 20.11
C LEU A 172 -15.84 -7.39 20.09
N MET A 173 -16.48 -7.41 18.91
CA MET A 173 -17.93 -7.60 18.82
C MET A 173 -18.37 -8.97 19.33
N ALA A 174 -17.60 -10.02 19.04
CA ALA A 174 -17.96 -11.38 19.46
C ALA A 174 -17.63 -11.68 20.94
N THR A 175 -16.75 -10.89 21.58
CA THR A 175 -16.28 -11.17 22.94
C THR A 175 -16.62 -10.13 23.99
N ALA A 176 -16.84 -8.88 23.62
CA ALA A 176 -16.91 -7.74 24.55
C ALA A 176 -18.12 -6.81 24.33
N GLN A 177 -19.11 -7.19 23.51
CA GLN A 177 -20.29 -6.36 23.30
C GLN A 177 -21.03 -6.09 24.63
N GLY A 178 -21.26 -4.81 24.95
CA GLY A 178 -21.87 -4.36 26.20
C GLY A 178 -20.98 -4.50 27.45
N ARG A 179 -19.72 -4.90 27.30
CA ARG A 179 -18.77 -5.16 28.39
C ARG A 179 -17.52 -4.30 28.24
N LYS A 180 -16.73 -4.19 29.31
CA LYS A 180 -15.53 -3.35 29.35
C LYS A 180 -14.35 -4.00 28.62
N VAL A 181 -13.65 -3.18 27.85
CA VAL A 181 -12.35 -3.47 27.23
C VAL A 181 -11.33 -2.55 27.88
N ILE A 182 -10.40 -3.13 28.63
CA ILE A 182 -9.35 -2.37 29.31
C ILE A 182 -8.14 -2.26 28.39
N VAL A 183 -7.63 -1.06 28.18
CA VAL A 183 -6.49 -0.78 27.30
C VAL A 183 -5.63 0.36 27.84
N SER A 184 -4.32 0.30 27.60
CA SER A 184 -3.41 1.39 27.95
C SER A 184 -3.70 2.65 27.15
N ARG A 185 -3.69 3.82 27.81
CA ARG A 185 -3.75 5.13 27.12
C ARG A 185 -2.65 5.33 26.09
N GLY A 186 -1.47 4.73 26.31
CA GLY A 186 -0.33 4.80 25.39
C GLY A 186 -0.50 3.94 24.12
N GLU A 187 -1.48 3.05 24.11
CA GLU A 187 -1.75 2.09 23.03
C GLU A 187 -3.02 2.45 22.24
N LEU A 188 -3.65 3.60 22.50
CA LEU A 188 -4.80 4.11 21.74
C LEU A 188 -4.34 4.79 20.44
N ILE A 189 -4.02 3.95 19.46
CA ILE A 189 -3.34 4.37 18.24
C ILE A 189 -4.30 4.88 17.16
N GLU A 190 -3.77 5.74 16.29
CA GLU A 190 -4.34 6.09 14.99
C GLU A 190 -3.38 5.63 13.89
N ILE A 191 -3.86 4.80 12.97
CA ILE A 191 -3.06 4.25 11.85
C ILE A 191 -3.63 4.72 10.52
N GLY A 192 -2.76 5.20 9.64
CA GLY A 192 -3.16 5.74 8.34
C GLY A 192 -3.90 7.05 8.51
N GLY A 193 -5.06 7.21 7.87
CA GLY A 193 -5.85 8.45 7.92
C GLY A 193 -7.26 8.31 8.50
N ALA A 194 -7.67 7.12 8.95
CA ALA A 194 -9.05 6.90 9.44
C ALA A 194 -9.23 5.75 10.45
N PHE A 195 -8.22 4.92 10.69
CA PHE A 195 -8.33 3.85 11.69
C PHE A 195 -7.89 4.39 13.04
N ARG A 196 -8.82 4.48 13.99
CA ARG A 196 -8.59 4.91 15.37
C ARG A 196 -9.08 3.81 16.30
N LEU A 197 -8.18 3.22 17.10
CA LEU A 197 -8.51 2.11 17.98
C LEU A 197 -9.69 2.43 18.93
N PRO A 198 -9.78 3.63 19.56
CA PRO A 198 -10.94 4.01 20.37
C PRO A 198 -12.27 3.93 19.61
N ASP A 199 -12.30 4.42 18.37
CA ASP A 199 -13.51 4.46 17.55
C ASP A 199 -13.95 3.03 17.18
N VAL A 200 -13.01 2.12 16.93
CA VAL A 200 -13.28 0.70 16.65
C VAL A 200 -13.81 -0.02 17.89
N ILE A 201 -13.23 0.23 19.07
CA ILE A 201 -13.74 -0.32 20.34
C ILE A 201 -15.18 0.15 20.55
N GLN A 202 -15.46 1.44 20.38
CA GLN A 202 -16.81 1.97 20.52
C GLN A 202 -17.80 1.38 19.50
N GLN A 203 -17.40 1.27 18.22
CA GLN A 203 -18.22 0.67 17.16
C GLN A 203 -18.51 -0.81 17.39
N SER A 204 -17.63 -1.53 18.11
CA SER A 204 -17.87 -2.92 18.49
C SER A 204 -19.01 -3.07 19.52
N GLY A 205 -19.49 -1.96 20.09
CA GLY A 205 -20.45 -1.96 21.19
C GLY A 205 -19.83 -2.28 22.55
N ALA A 206 -18.50 -2.36 22.63
CA ALA A 206 -17.76 -2.48 23.88
C ALA A 206 -17.60 -1.13 24.58
N ILE A 207 -17.37 -1.17 25.89
CA ILE A 207 -17.13 0.00 26.72
C ILE A 207 -15.63 0.18 26.88
N LEU A 208 -15.07 1.22 26.26
CA LEU A 208 -13.65 1.55 26.40
C LEU A 208 -13.32 1.95 27.84
N LYS A 209 -12.37 1.25 28.47
CA LYS A 209 -11.82 1.57 29.78
C LYS A 209 -10.32 1.81 29.67
N GLU A 210 -9.93 3.07 29.58
CA GLU A 210 -8.52 3.44 29.47
C GLU A 210 -7.82 3.42 30.83
N VAL A 211 -6.58 2.92 30.87
CA VAL A 211 -5.75 2.84 32.09
C VAL A 211 -4.33 3.36 31.87
N GLY A 212 -3.64 3.61 32.98
CA GLY A 212 -2.27 4.14 32.99
C GLY A 212 -2.17 5.57 32.44
N ALA A 213 -0.97 5.94 32.01
CA ALA A 213 -0.66 7.18 31.33
C ALA A 213 -0.06 6.91 29.94
N THR A 214 0.02 7.95 29.10
CA THR A 214 0.52 7.85 27.72
C THR A 214 1.89 7.19 27.64
N ASN A 215 2.83 7.57 28.49
CA ASN A 215 4.20 7.05 28.46
C ASN A 215 4.40 5.82 29.36
N LYS A 216 3.63 5.67 30.45
CA LYS A 216 3.81 4.60 31.44
C LYS A 216 2.48 3.95 31.78
N THR A 217 2.41 2.65 31.56
CA THR A 217 1.33 1.80 32.06
C THR A 217 1.93 0.56 32.71
N ARG A 218 1.41 0.17 33.86
CA ARG A 218 1.82 -1.00 34.65
C ARG A 218 0.72 -2.05 34.65
N ALA A 219 1.06 -3.30 34.94
CA ALA A 219 0.06 -4.36 35.13
C ALA A 219 -0.96 -4.01 36.24
N SER A 220 -0.52 -3.29 37.29
CA SER A 220 -1.39 -2.81 38.38
C SER A 220 -2.48 -1.84 37.90
N ASP A 221 -2.23 -1.08 36.83
CA ASP A 221 -3.24 -0.16 36.27
C ASP A 221 -4.39 -0.94 35.61
N PHE A 222 -4.07 -2.08 34.99
CA PHE A 222 -5.08 -3.02 34.48
C PHE A 222 -5.82 -3.69 35.65
N GLU A 223 -5.08 -4.21 36.63
CA GLU A 223 -5.65 -4.92 37.79
C GLU A 223 -6.69 -4.08 38.55
N GLN A 224 -6.39 -2.81 38.79
CA GLN A 224 -7.31 -1.89 39.49
C GLN A 224 -8.57 -1.53 38.69
N ALA A 225 -8.55 -1.71 37.37
CA ALA A 225 -9.66 -1.38 36.49
C ALA A 225 -10.58 -2.57 36.19
N ILE A 226 -10.18 -3.78 36.58
CA ILE A 226 -10.96 -5.00 36.39
C ILE A 226 -12.14 -5.02 37.37
N ASP A 227 -13.31 -5.35 36.84
CA ASP A 227 -14.55 -5.59 37.58
C ASP A 227 -15.42 -6.62 36.84
N ASP A 228 -16.60 -6.94 37.38
CA ASP A 228 -17.50 -7.97 36.85
C ASP A 228 -17.97 -7.69 35.39
N GLU A 229 -17.94 -6.43 34.97
CA GLU A 229 -18.30 -6.03 33.60
C GLU A 229 -17.13 -6.17 32.62
N THR A 230 -15.93 -6.49 33.09
CA THR A 230 -14.72 -6.61 32.26
C THR A 230 -14.71 -7.90 31.45
N ALA A 231 -14.58 -7.78 30.13
CA ALA A 231 -14.49 -8.92 29.22
C ALA A 231 -13.09 -9.14 28.66
N VAL A 232 -12.40 -8.05 28.30
CA VAL A 232 -11.16 -8.11 27.53
C VAL A 232 -10.11 -7.19 28.14
N LEU A 233 -8.89 -7.72 28.27
CA LEU A 233 -7.68 -6.91 28.38
C LEU A 233 -7.09 -6.82 26.97
N LEU A 234 -7.06 -5.62 26.40
CA LEU A 234 -6.56 -5.38 25.07
C LEU A 234 -5.18 -4.75 25.13
N LYS A 235 -4.22 -5.40 24.48
CA LYS A 235 -2.91 -4.86 24.17
C LYS A 235 -2.86 -4.47 22.69
N SER A 236 -2.27 -3.32 22.37
CA SER A 236 -2.02 -2.94 20.97
C SER A 236 -0.56 -2.55 20.76
N HIS A 237 0.04 -3.03 19.66
CA HIS A 237 1.41 -2.70 19.30
C HIS A 237 1.48 -1.31 18.67
N THR A 238 2.39 -0.47 19.17
CA THR A 238 2.66 0.88 18.64
C THR A 238 3.49 0.77 17.35
N SER A 239 2.84 0.28 16.30
CA SER A 239 3.50 -0.16 15.07
C SER A 239 3.97 1.03 14.20
N ASN A 240 3.23 2.15 14.22
CA ASN A 240 3.50 3.34 13.39
C ASN A 240 4.11 4.54 14.15
N PHE A 241 4.31 4.46 15.47
CA PHE A 241 5.00 5.48 16.25
C PHE A 241 5.72 4.86 17.45
N ARG A 242 6.64 5.61 18.07
CA ARG A 242 7.28 5.23 19.34
C ARG A 242 7.29 6.41 20.29
N ILE A 243 7.13 6.12 21.58
CA ILE A 243 7.33 7.09 22.66
C ILE A 243 8.74 6.90 23.19
N ILE A 244 9.57 7.94 23.12
CA ILE A 244 10.96 7.93 23.60
C ILE A 244 11.03 8.61 24.99
N GLY A 245 11.89 8.09 25.87
CA GLY A 245 12.18 8.67 27.18
C GLY A 245 11.76 7.75 28.31
N PHE A 246 11.14 8.30 29.36
CA PHE A 246 10.67 7.51 30.49
C PHE A 246 9.38 6.77 30.15
N THR A 247 9.49 5.61 29.52
CA THR A 247 8.37 4.76 29.15
C THR A 247 8.30 3.47 29.96
N HIS A 248 7.11 2.88 30.03
CA HIS A 248 6.90 1.57 30.60
C HIS A 248 5.64 0.93 30.01
N THR A 249 5.75 -0.31 29.59
CA THR A 249 4.67 -1.13 29.05
C THR A 249 4.65 -2.44 29.83
N PRO A 250 3.48 -2.95 30.26
CA PRO A 250 3.41 -4.22 30.96
C PRO A 250 3.88 -5.35 30.05
N ARG A 251 4.55 -6.35 30.62
CA ARG A 251 4.94 -7.56 29.89
C ARG A 251 3.70 -8.38 29.56
N ARG A 252 3.75 -9.16 28.47
CA ARG A 252 2.62 -9.99 28.03
C ARG A 252 2.27 -11.04 29.07
N GLU A 253 3.27 -11.63 29.70
CA GLU A 253 3.14 -12.67 30.72
C GLU A 253 2.44 -12.14 31.99
N ASP A 254 2.70 -10.88 32.34
CA ASP A 254 2.04 -10.22 33.48
C ASP A 254 0.54 -10.01 33.18
N LEU A 255 0.20 -9.58 31.95
CA LEU A 255 -1.18 -9.43 31.51
C LEU A 255 -1.89 -10.77 31.35
N ALA A 256 -1.22 -11.81 30.86
CA ALA A 256 -1.78 -13.15 30.71
C ALA A 256 -2.10 -13.77 32.07
N SER A 257 -1.18 -13.63 33.02
CA SER A 257 -1.37 -14.04 34.42
C SER A 257 -2.56 -13.31 35.06
N LEU A 258 -2.71 -12.02 34.78
CA LEU A 258 -3.84 -11.23 35.27
C LEU A 258 -5.16 -11.70 34.62
N ALA A 259 -5.20 -11.85 33.30
CA ALA A 259 -6.37 -12.28 32.55
C ALA A 259 -6.90 -13.63 33.05
N CYS A 260 -5.99 -14.59 33.27
CA CYS A 260 -6.30 -15.89 33.84
C CYS A 260 -6.95 -15.78 35.24
N LYS A 261 -6.36 -14.98 36.15
CA LYS A 261 -6.89 -14.77 37.51
C LYS A 261 -8.28 -14.12 37.52
N SER A 262 -8.52 -13.20 36.58
CA SER A 262 -9.79 -12.46 36.49
C SER A 262 -10.82 -13.09 35.56
N ASN A 263 -10.53 -14.23 34.94
CA ASN A 263 -11.39 -14.87 33.93
C ASN A 263 -11.79 -13.90 32.79
N THR A 264 -10.83 -13.12 32.31
CA THR A 264 -10.97 -12.20 31.17
C THR A 264 -10.17 -12.71 29.98
N ILE A 265 -10.44 -12.19 28.78
CA ILE A 265 -9.73 -12.58 27.56
C ILE A 265 -8.60 -11.58 27.32
N LEU A 266 -7.36 -12.07 27.15
CA LEU A 266 -6.24 -11.26 26.68
C LEU A 266 -6.19 -11.26 25.15
N MET A 267 -6.35 -10.09 24.56
CA MET A 267 -6.23 -9.89 23.13
C MET A 267 -5.03 -9.01 22.79
N GLU A 268 -4.34 -9.31 21.70
CA GLU A 268 -3.29 -8.46 21.17
C GLU A 268 -3.51 -8.09 19.70
N ASP A 269 -3.67 -6.79 19.45
CA ASP A 269 -3.57 -6.21 18.11
C ASP A 269 -2.09 -5.95 17.78
N LEU A 270 -1.44 -6.95 17.19
CA LEU A 270 -0.05 -6.85 16.75
C LEU A 270 0.07 -5.96 15.51
N GLY A 271 -0.84 -6.14 14.56
CA GLY A 271 -0.89 -5.39 13.31
C GLY A 271 0.25 -5.69 12.31
N SER A 272 1.50 -5.91 12.72
CA SER A 272 2.67 -6.05 11.82
C SER A 272 2.73 -7.41 11.10
N GLY A 273 2.33 -8.49 11.76
CA GLY A 273 2.21 -9.82 11.18
C GLY A 273 3.54 -10.57 10.98
N VAL A 274 4.47 -10.42 11.92
CA VAL A 274 5.77 -11.08 11.88
C VAL A 274 5.64 -12.55 12.26
N LEU A 275 6.05 -13.44 11.34
CA LEU A 275 6.01 -14.91 11.53
C LEU A 275 7.40 -15.54 11.75
N VAL A 276 8.47 -14.79 11.53
CA VAL A 276 9.86 -15.26 11.64
C VAL A 276 10.70 -14.25 12.40
N ASP A 277 11.83 -14.67 12.95
CA ASP A 277 12.75 -13.76 13.62
C ASP A 277 13.41 -12.81 12.61
N LEU A 278 13.33 -11.51 12.90
CA LEU A 278 13.89 -10.44 12.08
C LEU A 278 14.99 -9.67 12.82
N SER A 279 15.42 -10.15 13.99
CA SER A 279 16.45 -9.52 14.84
C SER A 279 17.78 -9.36 14.11
N ASP A 280 18.20 -10.35 13.31
CA ASP A 280 19.40 -10.30 12.47
C ASP A 280 19.36 -9.17 11.43
N TYR A 281 18.17 -8.68 11.08
CA TYR A 281 17.96 -7.57 10.16
C TYR A 281 17.66 -6.26 10.88
N GLY A 282 17.90 -6.22 12.19
CA GLY A 282 17.76 -5.05 13.04
C GLY A 282 16.35 -4.82 13.59
N LEU A 283 15.35 -5.64 13.26
CA LEU A 283 13.98 -5.49 13.78
C LEU A 283 13.79 -6.24 15.12
N THR A 284 14.54 -5.84 16.16
CA THR A 284 14.53 -6.52 17.47
C THR A 284 13.26 -6.32 18.29
N ASP A 285 12.54 -5.22 18.05
CA ASP A 285 11.35 -4.85 18.84
C ASP A 285 10.03 -5.27 18.17
N GLU A 286 10.09 -6.03 17.07
CA GLU A 286 8.92 -6.59 16.41
C GLU A 286 8.65 -8.00 16.93
N PRO A 287 7.52 -8.21 17.63
CA PRO A 287 7.23 -9.51 18.23
C PRO A 287 6.75 -10.51 17.19
N ILE A 288 7.26 -11.73 17.27
CA ILE A 288 6.81 -12.87 16.47
C ILE A 288 5.47 -13.35 17.00
N VAL A 289 4.51 -13.61 16.12
CA VAL A 289 3.16 -14.08 16.48
C VAL A 289 3.19 -15.30 17.40
N SER A 290 4.10 -16.26 17.14
CA SER A 290 4.24 -17.44 17.98
C SER A 290 4.64 -17.13 19.42
N ASP A 291 5.48 -16.11 19.62
CA ASP A 291 5.97 -15.76 20.96
C ASP A 291 4.91 -14.98 21.75
N ILE A 292 4.06 -14.22 21.05
CA ILE A 292 2.86 -13.60 21.64
C ILE A 292 1.92 -14.68 22.20
N LEU A 293 1.64 -15.72 21.41
CA LEU A 293 0.77 -16.82 21.84
C LEU A 293 1.40 -17.62 22.98
N LYS A 294 2.69 -17.94 22.92
CA LYS A 294 3.43 -18.61 24.02
C LYS A 294 3.42 -17.81 25.32
N ALA A 295 3.37 -16.48 25.25
CA ALA A 295 3.27 -15.61 26.43
C ALA A 295 1.89 -15.65 27.11
N GLY A 296 0.91 -16.35 26.52
CA GLY A 296 -0.43 -16.56 27.09
C GLY A 296 -1.50 -15.61 26.58
N VAL A 297 -1.31 -15.00 25.41
CA VAL A 297 -2.36 -14.23 24.73
C VAL A 297 -3.41 -15.18 24.15
N ASP A 298 -4.70 -14.94 24.46
CA ASP A 298 -5.79 -15.81 24.03
C ASP A 298 -6.15 -15.64 22.54
N LEU A 299 -6.04 -14.41 22.02
CA LEU A 299 -6.22 -14.07 20.60
C LEU A 299 -5.21 -13.00 20.15
N VAL A 300 -4.55 -13.24 19.02
CA VAL A 300 -3.69 -12.26 18.34
C VAL A 300 -4.25 -11.92 16.97
N MET A 301 -4.24 -10.63 16.63
CA MET A 301 -4.69 -10.10 15.34
C MET A 301 -3.56 -9.39 14.59
N PHE A 302 -3.42 -9.67 13.30
CA PHE A 302 -2.37 -9.07 12.47
C PHE A 302 -2.72 -8.98 10.98
N SER A 303 -2.01 -8.10 10.26
CA SER A 303 -2.15 -7.91 8.81
C SER A 303 -1.40 -8.97 8.01
N GLY A 304 -2.00 -9.41 6.89
CA GLY A 304 -1.33 -10.25 5.89
C GLY A 304 -0.41 -9.48 4.92
N ASP A 305 -0.64 -8.19 4.70
CA ASP A 305 0.05 -7.36 3.68
C ASP A 305 1.15 -6.45 4.23
N LYS A 306 1.68 -6.78 5.41
CA LYS A 306 2.82 -6.09 6.02
C LYS A 306 4.05 -6.99 6.04
N LEU A 307 4.55 -7.36 7.22
CA LEU A 307 5.77 -8.16 7.35
C LEU A 307 5.56 -9.65 7.02
N LEU A 308 4.31 -10.11 6.98
CA LEU A 308 3.95 -11.41 6.41
C LEU A 308 4.22 -11.46 4.89
N GLY A 309 4.18 -10.31 4.20
CA GLY A 309 4.48 -10.23 2.77
C GLY A 309 3.45 -10.85 1.83
N GLY A 310 2.22 -11.05 2.31
CA GLY A 310 1.11 -11.61 1.56
C GLY A 310 0.10 -10.55 1.07
N PRO A 311 -1.12 -10.98 0.68
CA PRO A 311 -2.19 -10.07 0.28
C PRO A 311 -2.84 -9.40 1.50
N GLN A 312 -3.70 -8.41 1.26
CA GLN A 312 -4.49 -7.82 2.34
C GLN A 312 -5.36 -8.90 2.99
N ALA A 313 -5.16 -9.08 4.30
CA ALA A 313 -5.94 -9.98 5.14
C ALA A 313 -5.84 -9.51 6.59
N GLY A 314 -6.85 -9.85 7.39
CA GLY A 314 -6.80 -9.79 8.85
C GLY A 314 -6.79 -11.20 9.37
N ILE A 315 -5.70 -11.62 10.00
CA ILE A 315 -5.56 -12.96 10.55
C ILE A 315 -5.85 -12.87 12.04
N ILE A 316 -6.70 -13.77 12.54
CA ILE A 316 -6.99 -13.95 13.97
C ILE A 316 -6.58 -15.37 14.31
N ALA A 317 -5.64 -15.52 15.25
CA ALA A 317 -5.12 -16.80 15.70
C ALA A 317 -5.13 -16.87 17.23
N GLY A 318 -5.40 -18.05 17.79
CA GLY A 318 -5.36 -18.25 19.24
C GLY A 318 -6.20 -19.45 19.67
N ARG A 319 -6.94 -19.30 20.78
CA ARG A 319 -7.75 -20.38 21.37
C ARG A 319 -8.92 -20.81 20.49
N ALA A 320 -9.16 -22.13 20.43
CA ALA A 320 -10.17 -22.73 19.57
C ALA A 320 -11.61 -22.33 19.95
N ASP A 321 -11.90 -22.22 21.24
CA ASP A 321 -13.24 -21.84 21.72
C ASP A 321 -13.60 -20.40 21.32
N LEU A 322 -12.63 -19.48 21.40
CA LEU A 322 -12.82 -18.10 21.00
C LEU A 322 -12.95 -17.97 19.48
N VAL A 323 -12.07 -18.60 18.70
CA VAL A 323 -12.14 -18.60 17.24
C VAL A 323 -13.47 -19.19 16.74
N SER A 324 -13.98 -20.24 17.38
CA SER A 324 -15.30 -20.81 17.06
C SER A 324 -16.43 -19.79 17.27
N ARG A 325 -16.39 -19.02 18.37
CA ARG A 325 -17.33 -17.90 18.58
C ARG A 325 -17.22 -16.87 17.47
N LEU A 326 -16.02 -16.50 17.02
CA LEU A 326 -15.83 -15.55 15.92
C LEU A 326 -16.42 -16.08 14.61
N LYS A 327 -16.18 -17.35 14.28
CA LYS A 327 -16.73 -18.02 13.08
C LYS A 327 -18.26 -18.01 13.06
N SER A 328 -18.89 -18.13 14.24
CA SER A 328 -20.35 -18.13 14.38
C SER A 328 -20.98 -16.72 14.32
N HIS A 329 -20.18 -15.66 14.50
CA HIS A 329 -20.70 -14.30 14.58
C HIS A 329 -21.19 -13.81 13.19
N PRO A 330 -22.40 -13.23 13.06
CA PRO A 330 -22.97 -12.85 11.75
C PRO A 330 -22.10 -11.89 10.93
N LEU A 331 -21.36 -11.00 11.60
CA LEU A 331 -20.45 -10.06 10.94
C LEU A 331 -19.31 -10.76 10.19
N CYS A 332 -18.92 -11.98 10.59
CA CYS A 332 -17.90 -12.77 9.91
C CYS A 332 -18.23 -12.93 8.41
N ARG A 333 -19.52 -13.03 8.05
CA ARG A 333 -19.96 -13.12 6.65
C ARG A 333 -19.70 -11.85 5.85
N ALA A 334 -19.83 -10.68 6.48
CA ALA A 334 -19.60 -9.38 5.84
C ALA A 334 -18.09 -9.07 5.71
N LEU A 335 -17.29 -9.51 6.68
CA LEU A 335 -15.85 -9.31 6.72
C LEU A 335 -15.05 -10.43 6.05
N ARG A 336 -15.72 -11.38 5.42
CA ARG A 336 -15.14 -12.59 4.84
C ARG A 336 -14.13 -12.25 3.75
N LEU A 337 -12.94 -12.85 3.82
CA LEU A 337 -11.90 -12.71 2.80
C LEU A 337 -12.37 -13.22 1.43
N ASP A 338 -11.98 -12.51 0.36
CA ASP A 338 -12.32 -12.90 -1.01
C ASP A 338 -11.46 -14.06 -1.52
N LYS A 339 -11.85 -14.63 -2.67
CA LYS A 339 -11.23 -15.82 -3.25
C LYS A 339 -9.77 -15.60 -3.66
N LEU A 340 -9.45 -14.44 -4.23
CA LEU A 340 -8.12 -14.15 -4.78
C LEU A 340 -7.13 -13.92 -3.63
N SER A 341 -7.51 -13.11 -2.65
CA SER A 341 -6.68 -12.89 -1.46
C SER A 341 -6.49 -14.17 -0.65
N LEU A 342 -7.50 -15.04 -0.58
CA LEU A 342 -7.35 -16.35 0.07
C LEU A 342 -6.32 -17.24 -0.65
N ALA A 343 -6.38 -17.31 -1.98
CA ALA A 343 -5.44 -18.11 -2.78
C ALA A 343 -4.00 -17.58 -2.67
N ALA A 344 -3.82 -16.25 -2.74
CA ALA A 344 -2.52 -15.62 -2.52
C ALA A 344 -2.00 -15.84 -1.09
N LEU A 345 -2.88 -15.77 -0.08
CA LEU A 345 -2.50 -15.98 1.32
C LEU A 345 -2.05 -17.42 1.56
N GLU A 346 -2.79 -18.42 1.06
CA GLU A 346 -2.39 -19.83 1.16
C GLU A 346 -1.00 -20.04 0.55
N ALA A 347 -0.78 -19.58 -0.69
CA ALA A 347 0.51 -19.70 -1.36
C ALA A 347 1.64 -19.01 -0.57
N THR A 348 1.36 -17.83 0.00
CA THR A 348 2.33 -17.09 0.82
C THR A 348 2.68 -17.85 2.10
N LEU A 349 1.70 -18.39 2.82
CA LEU A 349 1.92 -19.15 4.05
C LEU A 349 2.77 -20.41 3.78
N ARG A 350 2.58 -21.06 2.62
CA ARG A 350 3.42 -22.21 2.21
C ARG A 350 4.88 -21.85 1.97
N LEU A 351 5.19 -20.60 1.60
CA LEU A 351 6.58 -20.14 1.44
C LEU A 351 7.34 -20.01 2.78
N TYR A 352 6.62 -20.00 3.91
CA TYR A 352 7.22 -20.06 5.24
C TYR A 352 7.57 -21.50 5.68
N GLN A 353 7.11 -22.52 4.98
CA GLN A 353 7.34 -23.92 5.32
C GLN A 353 8.54 -24.50 4.55
N GLU A 354 9.32 -25.35 5.22
CA GLU A 354 10.40 -26.12 4.58
C GLU A 354 9.86 -26.94 3.38
N PRO A 355 10.64 -27.07 2.29
CA PRO A 355 12.03 -26.65 2.12
C PRO A 355 12.21 -25.20 1.62
N ASN A 356 11.14 -24.39 1.62
CA ASN A 356 11.26 -23.00 1.19
C ASN A 356 12.02 -22.17 2.23
N ASP A 357 12.71 -21.13 1.76
CA ASP A 357 13.27 -20.07 2.60
C ASP A 357 12.45 -18.78 2.36
N PRO A 358 11.70 -18.29 3.36
CA PRO A 358 10.87 -17.10 3.20
C PRO A 358 11.70 -15.85 2.88
N PHE A 359 12.96 -15.76 3.33
CA PHE A 359 13.87 -14.64 3.00
C PHE A 359 14.32 -14.65 1.53
N GLN A 360 14.18 -15.78 0.84
CA GLN A 360 14.49 -15.91 -0.58
C GLN A 360 13.26 -15.90 -1.48
N ARG A 361 12.04 -16.00 -0.94
CA ARG A 361 10.81 -16.11 -1.75
C ARG A 361 9.83 -14.97 -1.54
N ILE A 362 9.81 -14.36 -0.36
CA ILE A 362 8.83 -13.31 -0.02
C ILE A 362 9.46 -11.93 -0.26
N PRO A 363 8.92 -11.09 -1.16
CA PRO A 363 9.57 -9.84 -1.58
C PRO A 363 9.90 -8.86 -0.45
N VAL A 364 9.02 -8.74 0.56
CA VAL A 364 9.27 -7.88 1.72
C VAL A 364 10.48 -8.38 2.51
N LEU A 365 10.57 -9.69 2.75
CA LEU A 365 11.68 -10.29 3.49
C LEU A 365 12.98 -10.30 2.68
N GLN A 366 12.93 -10.54 1.37
CA GLN A 366 14.07 -10.36 0.47
C GLN A 366 14.60 -8.93 0.51
N ALA A 367 13.73 -7.91 0.50
CA ALA A 367 14.15 -6.52 0.59
C ALA A 367 14.87 -6.22 1.92
N LEU A 368 14.35 -6.77 3.03
CA LEU A 368 14.97 -6.66 4.36
C LEU A 368 16.33 -7.36 4.42
N ALA A 369 16.42 -8.59 3.91
CA ALA A 369 17.59 -9.45 4.05
C ALA A 369 18.73 -9.16 3.07
N GLN A 370 18.51 -8.32 2.06
CA GLN A 370 19.55 -7.94 1.11
C GLN A 370 20.76 -7.30 1.82
N SER A 371 21.97 -7.72 1.46
CA SER A 371 23.18 -7.08 1.98
C SER A 371 23.35 -5.66 1.41
N VAL A 372 24.04 -4.78 2.14
CA VAL A 372 24.33 -3.41 1.69
C VAL A 372 25.16 -3.42 0.42
N GLU A 373 26.04 -4.42 0.24
CA GLU A 373 26.88 -4.60 -0.95
C GLU A 373 26.04 -4.91 -2.19
N ALA A 374 25.00 -5.75 -2.06
CA ALA A 374 24.10 -6.06 -3.16
C ALA A 374 23.31 -4.80 -3.59
N VAL A 375 22.82 -4.02 -2.61
CA VAL A 375 22.14 -2.75 -2.88
C VAL A 375 23.09 -1.72 -3.50
N HIS A 376 24.34 -1.66 -3.02
CA HIS A 376 25.37 -0.81 -3.59
C HIS A 376 25.69 -1.17 -5.04
N ALA A 377 25.85 -2.46 -5.35
CA ALA A 377 26.10 -2.93 -6.70
C ALA A 377 24.95 -2.53 -7.65
N ARG A 378 23.70 -2.67 -7.20
CA ARG A 378 22.53 -2.23 -7.98
C ARG A 378 22.53 -0.72 -8.22
N ALA A 379 22.78 0.08 -7.18
CA ALA A 379 22.88 1.53 -7.30
C ALA A 379 24.02 1.93 -8.26
N ALA A 380 25.17 1.26 -8.19
CA ALA A 380 26.32 1.54 -9.05
C ALA A 380 26.05 1.25 -10.53
N ARG A 381 25.36 0.14 -10.83
CA ARG A 381 24.90 -0.16 -12.19
C ARG A 381 23.97 0.93 -12.70
N LEU A 382 22.95 1.29 -11.92
CA LEU A 382 21.99 2.33 -12.29
C LEU A 382 22.68 3.68 -12.52
N ALA A 383 23.59 4.08 -11.63
CA ALA A 383 24.35 5.32 -11.76
C ALA A 383 25.20 5.33 -13.05
N SER A 384 25.89 4.23 -13.34
CA SER A 384 26.71 4.09 -14.55
C SER A 384 25.87 4.22 -15.82
N GLU A 385 24.71 3.58 -15.88
CA GLU A 385 23.85 3.60 -17.07
C GLU A 385 23.16 4.96 -17.27
N LEU A 386 22.73 5.63 -16.20
CA LEU A 386 22.19 6.99 -16.27
C LEU A 386 23.27 8.01 -16.69
N THR A 387 24.49 7.88 -16.17
CA THR A 387 25.63 8.72 -16.57
C THR A 387 25.95 8.55 -18.05
N GLY A 388 26.02 7.29 -18.53
CA GLY A 388 26.30 6.98 -19.93
C GLY A 388 25.24 7.50 -20.90
N ALA A 389 24.01 7.73 -20.43
CA ALA A 389 22.94 8.31 -21.23
C ALA A 389 22.94 9.87 -21.25
N GLY A 390 23.82 10.52 -20.47
CA GLY A 390 23.97 11.98 -20.48
C GLY A 390 22.79 12.76 -19.83
N LEU A 391 22.07 12.14 -18.91
CA LEU A 391 20.77 12.62 -18.42
C LEU A 391 20.84 13.56 -17.20
N GLY A 392 22.04 13.98 -16.83
CA GLY A 392 22.30 14.91 -15.74
C GLY A 392 23.60 14.65 -15.00
N ASP A 393 23.80 15.37 -13.90
CA ASP A 393 24.83 15.04 -12.92
C ASP A 393 24.32 13.90 -12.03
N VAL A 394 24.99 12.75 -12.07
CA VAL A 394 24.58 11.51 -11.43
C VAL A 394 25.65 11.06 -10.45
N MET A 395 25.26 10.80 -9.21
CA MET A 395 26.18 10.42 -8.15
C MET A 395 25.62 9.25 -7.34
N LEU A 396 26.52 8.39 -6.85
CA LEU A 396 26.19 7.45 -5.80
C LEU A 396 26.06 8.19 -4.47
N ALA A 397 25.02 7.87 -3.72
CA ALA A 397 24.74 8.46 -2.42
C ALA A 397 24.49 7.39 -1.36
N GLN A 398 24.92 7.68 -0.12
CA GLN A 398 24.44 6.94 1.03
C GLN A 398 22.95 7.22 1.24
N SER A 399 22.21 6.19 1.63
CA SER A 399 20.79 6.32 1.94
C SER A 399 20.42 5.45 3.14
N THR A 400 19.24 5.73 3.69
CA THR A 400 18.64 4.95 4.76
C THR A 400 17.27 4.52 4.26
N ALA A 401 17.11 3.21 4.11
CA ALA A 401 15.83 2.61 3.79
C ALA A 401 15.03 2.37 5.08
N TYR A 402 13.72 2.27 4.96
CA TYR A 402 12.83 2.00 6.07
C TYR A 402 11.87 0.87 5.73
N VAL A 403 11.51 0.08 6.74
CA VAL A 403 10.53 -1.00 6.58
C VAL A 403 9.18 -0.44 6.14
N GLY A 404 8.72 0.65 6.76
CA GLY A 404 7.45 1.29 6.39
C GLY A 404 6.22 0.51 6.87
N GLY A 405 5.04 0.86 6.33
CA GLY A 405 3.80 0.11 6.57
C GLY A 405 3.20 0.27 7.96
N GLY A 406 3.72 1.24 8.72
CA GLY A 406 3.49 1.31 10.15
C GLY A 406 4.09 0.11 10.87
N ALA A 407 5.29 -0.32 10.48
CA ALA A 407 6.18 -1.16 11.29
C ALA A 407 7.51 -0.39 11.47
N LEU A 408 8.03 -0.37 12.69
CA LEU A 408 9.31 0.24 13.11
C LEU A 408 9.69 1.57 12.42
N PRO A 409 9.08 2.71 12.81
CA PRO A 409 9.31 4.01 12.16
C PRO A 409 10.72 4.62 12.38
N GLN A 410 11.54 4.06 13.26
CA GLN A 410 12.83 4.65 13.65
C GLN A 410 14.07 3.80 13.33
N GLN A 411 13.91 2.52 13.01
CA GLN A 411 15.02 1.66 12.63
C GLN A 411 15.23 1.74 11.11
N GLY A 412 16.24 2.52 10.73
CA GLY A 412 16.70 2.59 9.36
C GLY A 412 17.60 1.41 9.01
N LEU A 413 17.46 0.92 7.79
CA LEU A 413 18.36 -0.04 7.17
C LEU A 413 19.38 0.74 6.35
N GLU A 414 20.66 0.39 6.49
CA GLU A 414 21.68 0.98 5.64
C GLU A 414 21.37 0.68 4.16
N SER A 415 21.43 1.69 3.31
CA SER A 415 21.10 1.58 1.89
C SER A 415 22.04 2.42 1.03
N ARG A 416 21.86 2.31 -0.29
CA ARG A 416 22.53 3.13 -1.31
C ARG A 416 21.50 3.63 -2.30
N ALA A 417 21.69 4.85 -2.75
CA ALA A 417 20.82 5.50 -3.71
C ALA A 417 21.63 6.08 -4.87
N VAL A 418 20.93 6.35 -5.96
CA VAL A 418 21.44 7.19 -7.06
C VAL A 418 20.82 8.57 -6.92
N SER A 419 21.66 9.60 -6.83
CA SER A 419 21.24 11.00 -6.72
C SER A 419 21.45 11.71 -8.06
N VAL A 420 20.36 12.21 -8.63
CA VAL A 420 20.33 12.83 -9.95
C VAL A 420 19.97 14.30 -9.85
N SER A 421 20.76 15.16 -10.50
CA SER A 421 20.41 16.55 -10.78
C SER A 421 20.32 16.74 -12.29
N SER A 422 19.21 17.31 -12.75
CA SER A 422 18.99 17.60 -14.17
C SER A 422 19.36 19.05 -14.48
N PRO A 423 20.02 19.33 -15.62
CA PRO A 423 20.24 20.71 -16.07
C PRO A 423 18.93 21.38 -16.54
N HIS A 424 17.88 20.60 -16.83
CA HIS A 424 16.62 21.09 -17.42
C HIS A 424 15.47 21.19 -16.41
N PHE A 425 15.55 20.44 -15.31
CA PHE A 425 14.48 20.36 -14.32
C PHE A 425 15.01 20.61 -12.91
N THR A 426 14.23 21.33 -12.10
CA THR A 426 14.38 21.28 -10.64
C THR A 426 14.07 19.87 -10.14
N ALA A 427 14.50 19.51 -8.92
CA ALA A 427 14.22 18.19 -8.37
C ALA A 427 12.70 17.89 -8.29
N ASP A 428 11.89 18.89 -7.90
CA ASP A 428 10.42 18.77 -7.88
C ASP A 428 9.82 18.54 -9.27
N ALA A 429 10.32 19.27 -10.28
CA ALA A 429 9.85 19.12 -11.65
C ALA A 429 10.25 17.74 -12.22
N LEU A 430 11.48 17.30 -11.97
CA LEU A 430 11.95 15.97 -12.36
C LEU A 430 11.09 14.88 -11.71
N ALA A 431 10.83 14.98 -10.41
CA ALA A 431 9.96 14.05 -9.70
C ALA A 431 8.53 14.04 -10.29
N ALA A 432 7.99 15.21 -10.66
CA ALA A 432 6.66 15.31 -11.27
C ALA A 432 6.60 14.64 -12.65
N VAL A 433 7.62 14.84 -13.49
CA VAL A 433 7.63 14.24 -14.83
C VAL A 433 7.89 12.74 -14.76
N LEU A 434 8.74 12.25 -13.85
CA LEU A 434 8.94 10.81 -13.62
C LEU A 434 7.69 10.12 -13.08
N ARG A 435 6.86 10.80 -12.28
CA ARG A 435 5.52 10.30 -11.89
C ARG A 435 4.54 10.24 -13.07
N ALA A 436 4.80 10.97 -14.15
CA ALA A 436 3.99 10.93 -15.36
C ALA A 436 4.52 9.93 -16.40
N ALA A 437 5.68 9.30 -16.15
CA ALA A 437 6.28 8.30 -17.03
C ALA A 437 5.48 6.99 -17.08
N GLU A 438 5.91 6.09 -17.97
CA GLU A 438 5.32 4.77 -18.17
C GLU A 438 6.41 3.69 -18.13
N PRO A 439 6.58 2.96 -17.01
CA PRO A 439 5.85 3.10 -15.74
C PRO A 439 6.24 4.37 -14.94
N PRO A 440 5.37 4.85 -14.03
CA PRO A 440 5.71 5.96 -13.13
C PRO A 440 6.81 5.55 -12.16
N ILE A 441 7.69 6.51 -11.83
CA ILE A 441 8.78 6.29 -10.88
C ILE A 441 8.62 7.25 -9.69
N VAL A 442 8.66 6.71 -8.48
CA VAL A 442 8.55 7.49 -7.24
C VAL A 442 9.83 7.33 -6.45
N GLY A 443 10.59 8.43 -6.33
CA GLY A 443 11.79 8.54 -5.50
C GLY A 443 11.62 9.59 -4.40
N LEU A 444 12.72 9.98 -3.79
CA LEU A 444 12.77 11.04 -2.77
C LEU A 444 13.44 12.30 -3.31
N ILE A 445 13.16 13.44 -2.68
CA ILE A 445 13.91 14.68 -2.92
C ILE A 445 14.72 14.99 -1.67
N ARG A 446 16.02 15.24 -1.84
CA ARG A 446 16.93 15.65 -0.76
C ARG A 446 17.99 16.58 -1.34
N ASP A 447 18.26 17.69 -0.66
CA ASP A 447 19.26 18.69 -1.06
C ASP A 447 19.13 19.13 -2.54
N ASP A 448 17.90 19.38 -2.99
CA ASP A 448 17.53 19.74 -4.37
C ASP A 448 17.99 18.73 -5.44
N ARG A 449 18.04 17.44 -5.08
CA ARG A 449 18.32 16.33 -5.99
C ARG A 449 17.25 15.25 -5.88
N PHE A 450 17.04 14.52 -6.96
CA PHE A 450 16.13 13.38 -7.00
C PHE A 450 16.89 12.10 -6.66
N LEU A 451 16.46 11.39 -5.62
CA LEU A 451 17.09 10.19 -5.09
C LEU A 451 16.28 8.94 -5.46
N LEU A 452 16.99 7.96 -5.99
CA LEU A 452 16.49 6.62 -6.30
C LEU A 452 17.15 5.62 -5.34
N ASP A 453 16.49 5.28 -4.24
CA ASP A 453 17.01 4.29 -3.28
C ASP A 453 16.92 2.88 -3.87
N ALA A 454 18.07 2.23 -4.00
CA ALA A 454 18.17 0.94 -4.69
C ALA A 454 17.63 -0.24 -3.88
N ARG A 455 17.30 -0.06 -2.58
CA ARG A 455 16.72 -1.12 -1.74
C ARG A 455 15.38 -1.61 -2.27
N THR A 456 14.54 -0.70 -2.76
CA THR A 456 13.17 -0.99 -3.22
C THR A 456 13.08 -1.14 -4.75
N ILE A 457 14.18 -0.90 -5.45
CA ILE A 457 14.32 -1.13 -6.89
C ILE A 457 14.77 -2.58 -7.10
N SER A 458 14.08 -3.31 -7.97
CA SER A 458 14.50 -4.64 -8.42
C SER A 458 15.39 -4.54 -9.66
N ASP A 459 16.14 -5.60 -9.96
CA ASP A 459 16.98 -5.63 -11.16
C ASP A 459 16.15 -5.56 -12.46
N GLU A 460 14.90 -6.03 -12.41
CA GLU A 460 13.92 -5.93 -13.51
C GLU A 460 13.42 -4.50 -13.75
N ASP A 461 13.47 -3.62 -12.73
CA ASP A 461 13.03 -2.22 -12.85
C ASP A 461 14.08 -1.34 -13.54
N LEU A 462 15.36 -1.75 -13.57
CA LEU A 462 16.47 -0.92 -14.06
C LEU A 462 16.26 -0.42 -15.51
N PRO A 463 15.91 -1.28 -16.49
CA PRO A 463 15.72 -0.84 -17.87
C PRO A 463 14.62 0.21 -18.01
N ASP A 464 13.50 0.02 -17.29
CA ASP A 464 12.36 0.94 -17.31
C ASP A 464 12.72 2.29 -16.68
N ILE A 465 13.52 2.30 -15.60
CA ILE A 465 14.02 3.54 -15.01
C ILE A 465 14.86 4.31 -16.03
N ILE A 466 15.81 3.65 -16.67
CA ILE A 466 16.73 4.31 -17.60
C ILE A 466 15.97 4.85 -18.81
N GLU A 467 15.03 4.08 -19.35
CA GLU A 467 14.22 4.52 -20.48
C GLU A 467 13.33 5.72 -20.11
N ALA A 468 12.73 5.71 -18.92
CA ALA A 468 11.97 6.87 -18.44
C ALA A 468 12.84 8.11 -18.31
N PHE A 469 14.05 7.99 -17.76
CA PHE A 469 14.98 9.12 -17.70
C PHE A 469 15.39 9.59 -19.10
N ARG A 470 15.63 8.69 -20.07
CA ARG A 470 15.93 9.07 -21.47
C ARG A 470 14.77 9.80 -22.12
N SER A 471 13.55 9.32 -21.92
CA SER A 471 12.34 9.94 -22.45
C SER A 471 12.08 11.33 -21.88
N VAL A 472 12.46 11.56 -20.62
CA VAL A 472 12.12 12.80 -19.89
C VAL A 472 13.23 13.83 -19.93
N CYS A 473 14.48 13.37 -19.79
CA CYS A 473 15.68 14.21 -19.69
C CYS A 473 16.54 14.18 -20.97
N GLY A 474 16.19 13.36 -21.96
CA GLY A 474 16.85 13.37 -23.26
C GLY A 474 16.58 14.66 -24.04
N PRO A 475 17.44 14.99 -25.02
CA PRO A 475 17.33 16.21 -25.83
C PRO A 475 16.09 16.27 -26.72
#